data_AF-A0AAQ3C006-F1
#
_entry.id   AF-A0AAQ3C006-F1
#
_cell.length_a   1.000
_cell.length_b   1.000
_cell.length_c   1.000
_cell.angle_alpha   90.00
_cell.angle_beta   90.00
_cell.angle_gamma   90.00
#
_symmetry.space_group_name_H-M   'P 1'
#
loop_
_entity.id
_entity.type
_entity.pdbx_description
1 polymer ?
#
loop_
_entity_poly.entity_id
_entity_poly.type
_entity_poly.pdbx_seq_one_letter_code
_entity_poly.pdbx_strand_id
1 'polypeptide(L)'
;MLQIKRVRGVFYSISIVLLLAGTAPVNAVDMNFSGELLERPCEISQESLVQEVGFLTRPVRDFWVSPGKGPATGFSIKLINCNTASIARVVKLKFSGTREPNMLGQADYFLRVNGVNQGRLAIGILDTDGKMLLKLGDAHNHQQGNRIDENTILLNFKAFVQATPDAVRQKNVSPGDYSSVAGFELFYE
;
A
#
# COMPACT_ATOMS: atom_id res chain seq x y z
N MET A 1 0.94 39.19 -89.35
CA MET A 1 2.29 39.34 -89.95
C MET A 1 3.29 38.88 -88.91
N LEU A 2 4.21 37.98 -89.32
CA LEU A 2 5.28 37.30 -88.55
C LEU A 2 6.05 38.24 -87.57
N GLN A 3 6.63 37.78 -86.47
CA GLN A 3 7.90 37.01 -86.47
C GLN A 3 8.12 36.21 -85.17
N ILE A 4 8.46 34.94 -85.31
CA ILE A 4 8.94 34.03 -84.26
C ILE A 4 10.48 34.10 -84.24
N LYS A 5 11.08 34.47 -83.10
CA LYS A 5 12.53 34.41 -82.90
C LYS A 5 12.93 33.02 -82.38
N ARG A 6 13.67 32.27 -83.20
CA ARG A 6 14.39 31.03 -82.84
C ARG A 6 15.63 31.38 -82.03
N VAL A 7 15.82 30.71 -80.89
CA VAL A 7 17.09 30.69 -80.13
C VAL A 7 17.64 29.27 -80.16
N ARG A 8 18.89 29.13 -80.62
CA ARG A 8 19.70 27.89 -80.63
C ARG A 8 20.65 27.94 -79.43
N GLY A 9 20.73 26.88 -78.64
CA GLY A 9 21.72 26.70 -77.57
C GLY A 9 21.96 25.22 -77.30
N VAL A 10 22.94 24.62 -77.99
CA VAL A 10 24.20 24.05 -77.45
C VAL A 10 23.99 22.88 -76.47
N PHE A 11 24.29 21.67 -76.93
CA PHE A 11 24.27 20.41 -76.17
C PHE A 11 25.60 20.21 -75.44
N TYR A 12 25.57 20.05 -74.11
CA TYR A 12 26.69 19.54 -73.32
C TYR A 12 26.33 18.15 -72.77
N SER A 13 27.09 17.14 -73.19
CA SER A 13 27.00 15.76 -72.74
C SER A 13 27.67 15.59 -71.37
N ILE A 14 26.88 15.32 -70.33
CA ILE A 14 27.37 14.98 -68.98
C ILE A 14 27.21 13.47 -68.77
N SER A 15 28.34 12.76 -68.66
CA SER A 15 28.38 11.36 -68.26
C SER A 15 28.05 11.23 -66.77
N ILE A 16 26.90 10.64 -66.45
CA ILE A 16 26.47 10.31 -65.08
C ILE A 16 27.12 8.98 -64.68
N VAL A 17 28.04 9.03 -63.70
CA VAL A 17 28.56 7.85 -63.00
C VAL A 17 27.58 7.51 -61.87
N LEU A 18 26.92 6.36 -61.97
CA LEU A 18 25.94 5.88 -61.01
C LEU A 18 26.67 5.13 -59.87
N LEU A 19 26.85 5.77 -58.71
CA LEU A 19 27.29 5.10 -57.48
C LEU A 19 26.13 4.26 -56.92
N LEU A 20 26.24 2.93 -56.93
CA LEU A 20 25.36 2.05 -56.16
C LEU A 20 25.79 2.09 -54.67
N ALA A 21 25.10 2.91 -53.88
CA ALA A 21 25.18 2.84 -52.42
C ALA A 21 24.26 1.70 -51.92
N GLY A 22 24.85 0.64 -51.38
CA GLY A 22 24.10 -0.42 -50.69
C GLY A 22 23.48 0.12 -49.40
N THR A 23 22.16 0.11 -49.30
CA THR A 23 21.44 0.43 -48.06
C THR A 23 21.35 -0.84 -47.21
N ALA A 24 22.07 -0.90 -46.09
CA ALA A 24 21.86 -1.96 -45.11
C ALA A 24 20.42 -1.85 -44.54
N PRO A 25 19.70 -2.98 -44.35
CA PRO A 25 18.38 -2.94 -43.73
C PRO A 25 18.54 -2.50 -42.27
N VAL A 26 18.04 -1.31 -41.95
CA VAL A 26 17.83 -0.89 -40.56
C VAL A 26 16.66 -1.71 -40.05
N ASN A 27 16.95 -2.74 -39.24
CA ASN A 27 15.92 -3.46 -38.51
C ASN A 27 15.41 -2.51 -37.41
N ALA A 28 14.29 -1.84 -37.67
CA ALA A 28 13.58 -1.10 -36.64
C ALA A 28 13.00 -2.13 -35.66
N VAL A 29 13.43 -2.05 -34.40
CA VAL A 29 12.86 -2.84 -33.31
C VAL A 29 11.73 -2.00 -32.72
N ASP A 30 10.49 -2.45 -32.92
CA ASP A 30 9.33 -1.81 -32.32
C ASP A 30 9.33 -2.08 -30.81
N MET A 31 9.50 -1.02 -30.03
CA MET A 31 9.37 -1.05 -28.58
C MET A 31 7.95 -0.63 -28.22
N ASN A 32 7.18 -1.55 -27.64
CA ASN A 32 5.83 -1.27 -27.18
C ASN A 32 5.83 -0.97 -25.67
N PHE A 33 5.28 0.18 -25.31
CA PHE A 33 5.07 0.59 -23.91
C PHE A 33 3.58 0.59 -23.60
N SER A 34 3.19 -0.13 -22.55
CA SER A 34 1.82 -0.15 -22.05
C SER A 34 1.80 0.14 -20.56
N GLY A 35 0.81 0.91 -20.11
CA GLY A 35 0.52 1.15 -18.70
C GLY A 35 -0.99 1.22 -18.46
N GLU A 36 -1.41 0.95 -17.24
CA GLU A 36 -2.80 1.09 -16.78
C GLU A 36 -2.87 2.31 -15.84
N LEU A 37 -3.82 3.22 -16.09
CA LEU A 37 -4.05 4.39 -15.25
C LEU A 37 -5.28 4.13 -14.37
N LEU A 38 -5.06 3.98 -13.07
CA LEU A 38 -6.13 3.88 -12.08
C LEU A 38 -6.30 5.22 -11.36
N GLU A 39 -7.45 5.85 -11.51
CA GLU A 39 -7.79 7.06 -10.76
C GLU A 39 -8.24 6.68 -9.34
N ARG A 40 -7.34 6.88 -8.36
CA ARG A 40 -7.70 6.79 -6.94
C ARG A 40 -7.90 8.20 -6.40
N PRO A 41 -8.98 8.48 -5.65
CA PRO A 41 -9.22 9.81 -5.09
C PRO A 41 -8.10 10.32 -4.18
N CYS A 42 -7.31 9.43 -3.57
CA CYS A 42 -6.12 9.81 -2.81
C CYS A 42 -4.94 8.87 -3.11
N GLU A 43 -3.73 9.35 -2.88
CA GLU A 43 -2.50 8.56 -2.91
C GLU A 43 -2.05 8.21 -1.49
N ILE A 44 -1.47 7.03 -1.27
CA ILE A 44 -0.85 6.67 0.00
C ILE A 44 0.54 7.29 0.04
N SER A 45 0.89 8.00 1.12
CA SER A 45 2.24 8.57 1.26
C SER A 45 3.30 7.46 1.32
N GLN A 46 4.52 7.73 0.82
CA GLN A 46 5.61 6.74 0.81
C GLN A 46 5.96 6.22 2.21
N GLU A 47 5.97 7.10 3.21
CA GLU A 47 6.14 6.75 4.64
C GLU A 47 5.04 5.83 5.17
N SER A 48 3.87 5.77 4.52
CA SER A 48 2.75 4.93 4.94
C SER A 48 2.70 3.56 4.29
N LEU A 49 3.48 3.32 3.21
CA LEU A 49 3.45 2.06 2.45
C LEU A 49 4.01 0.88 3.23
N VAL A 50 5.12 1.10 3.93
CA VAL A 50 5.78 0.09 4.78
C VAL A 50 6.15 0.75 6.09
N GLN A 51 5.52 0.30 7.17
CA GLN A 51 5.73 0.85 8.51
C GLN A 51 6.11 -0.28 9.47
N GLU A 52 7.12 -0.04 10.30
CA GLU A 52 7.40 -0.86 11.47
C GLU A 52 6.79 -0.21 12.72
N VAL A 53 5.90 -0.93 13.40
CA VAL A 53 5.34 -0.51 14.67
C VAL A 53 6.04 -1.26 15.80
N GLY A 54 7.03 -0.60 16.41
CA GLY A 54 7.79 -1.15 17.53
C GLY A 54 7.01 -1.13 18.84
N PHE A 55 6.98 -2.26 19.55
CA PHE A 55 6.50 -2.32 20.93
C PHE A 55 7.66 -2.20 21.90
N LEU A 56 7.42 -1.62 23.08
CA LEU A 56 8.41 -1.56 24.14
C LEU A 56 8.73 -2.97 24.66
N THR A 57 9.98 -3.22 25.02
CA THR A 57 10.39 -4.45 25.72
C THR A 57 9.69 -4.54 27.08
N ARG A 58 9.15 -5.71 27.41
CA ARG A 58 8.39 -5.94 28.65
C ARG A 58 8.78 -7.27 29.32
N PRO A 59 8.72 -7.34 30.66
CA PRO A 59 8.81 -8.62 31.36
C PRO A 59 7.65 -9.55 30.97
N VAL A 60 7.95 -10.83 30.75
CA VAL A 60 6.93 -11.85 30.44
C VAL A 60 5.83 -11.95 31.50
N ARG A 61 6.15 -11.58 32.75
CA ARG A 61 5.22 -11.59 33.88
C ARG A 61 4.04 -10.64 33.68
N ASP A 62 4.21 -9.56 32.92
CA ASP A 62 3.12 -8.62 32.60
C ASP A 62 2.02 -9.29 31.77
N PHE A 63 2.35 -10.38 31.08
CA PHE A 63 1.45 -11.16 30.23
C PHE A 63 0.84 -12.37 30.95
N TRP A 64 1.18 -12.60 32.22
CA TRP A 64 0.65 -13.71 33.03
C TRP A 64 -0.54 -13.29 33.91
N VAL A 65 -0.89 -12.01 33.92
CA VAL A 65 -2.02 -11.46 34.67
C VAL A 65 -3.04 -10.93 33.69
N SER A 66 -4.30 -11.38 33.81
CA SER A 66 -5.39 -10.95 32.92
C SER A 66 -5.53 -9.42 32.91
N PRO A 67 -5.68 -8.77 31.73
CA PRO A 67 -5.85 -9.36 30.40
C PRO A 67 -4.54 -9.70 29.66
N GLY A 68 -3.38 -9.55 30.29
CA GLY A 68 -2.08 -9.80 29.69
C GLY A 68 -1.79 -8.85 28.53
N LYS A 69 -2.14 -7.58 28.69
CA LYS A 69 -2.11 -6.56 27.63
C LYS A 69 -0.96 -5.57 27.83
N GLY A 70 -0.16 -5.36 26.79
CA GLY A 70 0.88 -4.34 26.74
C GLY A 70 0.32 -2.93 26.45
N PRO A 71 1.14 -1.88 26.65
CA PRO A 71 0.78 -0.52 26.26
C PRO A 71 0.57 -0.43 24.73
N ALA A 72 -0.29 0.48 24.31
CA ALA A 72 -0.57 0.69 22.90
C ALA A 72 0.44 1.68 22.28
N THR A 73 0.98 1.33 21.11
CA THR A 73 1.84 2.17 20.28
C THR A 73 1.01 2.79 19.16
N GLY A 74 1.10 4.11 18.98
CA GLY A 74 0.42 4.81 17.88
C GLY A 74 1.16 4.69 16.56
N PHE A 75 0.42 4.63 15.47
CA PHE A 75 0.93 4.71 14.11
C PHE A 75 -0.13 5.34 13.20
N SER A 76 0.26 5.85 12.04
CA SER A 76 -0.66 6.60 11.18
C SER A 76 -0.51 6.23 9.72
N ILE A 77 -1.62 6.19 9.00
CA ILE A 77 -1.64 6.01 7.55
C ILE A 77 -2.06 7.35 6.95
N LYS A 78 -1.15 7.98 6.21
CA LYS A 78 -1.33 9.29 5.60
C LYS A 78 -1.68 9.15 4.13
N LEU A 79 -2.79 9.76 3.75
CA LEU A 79 -3.24 9.90 2.38
C LEU A 79 -2.96 11.34 1.92
N ILE A 80 -2.43 11.49 0.71
CA ILE A 80 -2.03 12.77 0.11
C ILE A 80 -2.67 12.92 -1.27
N ASN A 81 -2.59 14.13 -1.83
CA ASN A 81 -3.11 14.46 -3.16
C ASN A 81 -4.58 14.05 -3.32
N CYS A 82 -5.37 14.24 -2.27
CA CYS A 82 -6.77 13.85 -2.26
C CYS A 82 -7.63 14.80 -3.11
N ASN A 83 -8.34 14.25 -4.11
CA ASN A 83 -9.28 14.97 -4.96
C ASN A 83 -10.64 15.13 -4.26
N THR A 84 -10.89 16.31 -3.69
CA THR A 84 -12.14 16.65 -2.99
C THR A 84 -13.34 16.83 -3.93
N ALA A 85 -13.10 16.94 -5.25
CA ALA A 85 -14.15 17.02 -6.27
C ALA A 85 -14.60 15.63 -6.77
N SER A 86 -13.98 14.55 -6.29
CA SER A 86 -14.35 13.17 -6.62
C SER A 86 -15.82 12.87 -6.28
N ILE A 87 -16.43 11.99 -7.09
CA ILE A 87 -17.77 11.45 -6.81
C ILE A 87 -17.73 10.56 -5.57
N ALA A 88 -16.68 9.74 -5.44
CA ALA A 88 -16.41 8.99 -4.22
C ALA A 88 -15.79 9.92 -3.19
N ARG A 89 -16.53 10.19 -2.11
CA ARG A 89 -16.24 11.20 -1.09
C ARG A 89 -15.88 10.59 0.26
N VAL A 90 -15.91 9.28 0.40
CA VAL A 90 -15.53 8.58 1.62
C VAL A 90 -14.42 7.58 1.31
N VAL A 91 -13.34 7.65 2.07
CA VAL A 91 -12.28 6.64 2.06
C VAL A 91 -12.45 5.72 3.25
N LYS A 92 -12.47 4.41 3.00
CA LYS A 92 -12.45 3.36 3.99
C LYS A 92 -11.12 2.62 3.92
N LEU A 93 -10.66 2.16 5.07
CA LEU A 93 -9.42 1.40 5.23
C LEU A 93 -9.73 0.16 6.03
N LYS A 94 -9.28 -1.00 5.54
CA LYS A 94 -9.44 -2.29 6.22
C LYS A 94 -8.07 -2.91 6.47
N PHE A 95 -7.85 -3.44 7.66
CA PHE A 95 -6.67 -4.26 7.93
C PHE A 95 -6.98 -5.74 7.69
N SER A 96 -6.00 -6.46 7.15
CA SER A 96 -6.04 -7.90 6.94
C SER A 96 -4.76 -8.56 7.46
N GLY A 97 -4.83 -9.85 7.76
CA GLY A 97 -3.68 -10.61 8.23
C GLY A 97 -4.08 -11.97 8.78
N THR A 98 -3.09 -12.71 9.25
CA THR A 98 -3.32 -14.03 9.82
C THR A 98 -3.96 -13.89 11.20
N ARG A 99 -5.13 -14.49 11.42
CA ARG A 99 -5.86 -14.44 12.70
C ARG A 99 -5.22 -15.34 13.75
N GLU A 100 -5.30 -14.94 15.02
CA GLU A 100 -4.92 -15.77 16.17
C GLU A 100 -6.13 -16.56 16.70
N PRO A 101 -6.28 -17.86 16.37
CA PRO A 101 -7.43 -18.65 16.80
C PRO A 101 -7.52 -18.82 18.33
N ASN A 102 -6.39 -18.74 19.04
CA ASN A 102 -6.37 -18.93 20.49
C ASN A 102 -6.91 -17.73 21.27
N MET A 103 -7.34 -16.65 20.60
CA MET A 103 -8.02 -15.50 21.24
C MET A 103 -9.52 -15.73 21.52
N LEU A 104 -9.99 -16.99 21.57
CA LEU A 104 -11.32 -17.46 22.01
C LEU A 104 -12.46 -16.43 21.93
N GLY A 105 -13.23 -16.48 20.84
CA GLY A 105 -14.33 -15.53 20.59
C GLY A 105 -13.89 -14.15 20.08
N GLN A 106 -12.58 -13.88 20.06
CA GLN A 106 -12.01 -12.63 19.54
C GLN A 106 -11.01 -12.84 18.41
N ALA A 107 -10.92 -14.05 17.83
CA ALA A 107 -9.93 -14.36 16.78
C ALA A 107 -9.96 -13.39 15.58
N ASP A 108 -11.13 -12.86 15.23
CA ASP A 108 -11.29 -11.87 14.15
C ASP A 108 -10.71 -10.49 14.45
N TYR A 109 -10.28 -10.23 15.68
CA TYR A 109 -9.76 -8.93 16.12
C TYR A 109 -8.26 -8.93 16.37
N PHE A 110 -7.61 -10.10 16.28
CA PHE A 110 -6.23 -10.26 16.68
C PHE A 110 -5.40 -10.96 15.60
N LEU A 111 -4.24 -10.38 15.33
CA LEU A 111 -3.24 -10.93 14.42
C LEU A 111 -2.36 -11.93 15.17
N ARG A 112 -2.09 -13.07 14.54
CA ARG A 112 -1.17 -14.10 15.02
C ARG A 112 0.26 -13.60 14.94
N VAL A 113 0.99 -13.75 16.03
CA VAL A 113 2.45 -13.52 16.03
C VAL A 113 3.22 -14.75 15.56
N ASN A 114 4.40 -14.50 15.00
CA ASN A 114 5.44 -15.48 14.76
C ASN A 114 6.45 -15.51 15.91
N GLY A 115 7.32 -16.51 15.92
CA GLY A 115 8.37 -16.68 16.94
C GLY A 115 7.94 -17.60 18.08
N VAL A 116 8.68 -17.55 19.19
CA VAL A 116 8.51 -18.48 20.34
C VAL A 116 7.15 -18.36 21.04
N ASN A 117 6.43 -17.26 20.82
CA ASN A 117 5.14 -16.95 21.41
C ASN A 117 3.96 -17.08 20.42
N GLN A 118 4.15 -17.72 19.27
CA GLN A 118 3.04 -18.07 18.38
C GLN A 118 1.96 -18.85 19.15
N GLY A 119 0.68 -18.47 19.00
CA GLY A 119 -0.43 -19.06 19.76
C GLY A 119 -0.53 -18.61 21.22
N ARG A 120 0.41 -17.79 21.71
CA ARG A 120 0.46 -17.29 23.11
C ARG A 120 0.34 -15.79 23.22
N LEU A 121 0.83 -15.06 22.22
CA LEU A 121 0.63 -13.62 22.06
C LEU A 121 -0.09 -13.33 20.74
N ALA A 122 -0.76 -12.19 20.69
CA ALA A 122 -1.48 -11.70 19.52
C ALA A 122 -1.40 -10.16 19.47
N ILE A 123 -1.51 -9.57 18.29
CA ILE A 123 -1.55 -8.11 18.11
C ILE A 123 -2.97 -7.64 17.85
N GLY A 124 -3.47 -6.73 18.66
CA GLY A 124 -4.73 -6.02 18.44
C GLY A 124 -4.49 -4.64 17.85
N ILE A 125 -5.40 -4.18 16.98
CA ILE A 125 -5.39 -2.84 16.41
C ILE A 125 -6.59 -2.07 16.97
N LEU A 126 -6.34 -0.91 17.58
CA LEU A 126 -7.37 0.05 17.95
C LEU A 126 -7.68 0.95 16.76
N ASP A 127 -8.97 1.19 16.56
CA ASP A 127 -9.51 2.03 15.50
C ASP A 127 -9.10 3.51 15.68
N THR A 128 -9.54 4.38 14.78
CA THR A 128 -9.17 5.80 14.74
C THR A 128 -9.66 6.61 15.95
N ASP A 129 -10.59 6.08 16.72
CA ASP A 129 -11.00 6.62 18.03
C ASP A 129 -9.95 6.36 19.14
N GLY A 130 -8.95 5.52 18.86
CA GLY A 130 -7.89 5.10 19.75
C GLY A 130 -8.35 4.25 20.94
N LYS A 131 -9.57 3.73 20.91
CA LYS A 131 -10.25 3.02 22.02
C LYS A 131 -10.86 1.70 21.59
N MET A 132 -11.64 1.68 20.51
CA MET A 132 -12.36 0.50 20.07
C MET A 132 -11.44 -0.45 19.32
N LEU A 133 -11.59 -1.75 19.58
CA LEU A 133 -10.82 -2.77 18.88
C LEU A 133 -11.38 -2.94 17.47
N LEU A 134 -10.52 -2.76 16.46
CA LEU A 134 -10.89 -2.89 15.06
C LEU A 134 -10.90 -4.36 14.66
N LYS A 135 -12.04 -4.82 14.11
CA LYS A 135 -12.16 -6.16 13.55
C LYS A 135 -11.39 -6.23 12.23
N LEU A 136 -10.61 -7.29 12.02
CA LEU A 136 -9.90 -7.51 10.77
C LEU A 136 -10.90 -7.75 9.63
N GLY A 137 -10.76 -6.98 8.56
CA GLY A 137 -11.69 -6.96 7.41
C GLY A 137 -12.84 -5.95 7.54
N ASP A 138 -13.02 -5.30 8.69
CA ASP A 138 -13.96 -4.18 8.82
C ASP A 138 -13.29 -2.86 8.47
N ALA A 139 -14.09 -1.90 8.01
CA ALA A 139 -13.60 -0.55 7.74
C ALA A 139 -13.38 0.23 9.05
N HIS A 140 -12.34 1.06 9.07
CA HIS A 140 -12.04 1.97 10.17
C HIS A 140 -13.18 2.98 10.43
N ASN A 141 -13.04 3.70 11.55
CA ASN A 141 -13.99 4.69 12.04
C ASN A 141 -15.40 4.09 12.18
N HIS A 142 -15.53 2.98 12.93
CA HIS A 142 -16.80 2.27 13.13
C HIS A 142 -17.52 1.93 11.81
N GLN A 143 -16.75 1.45 10.82
CA GLN A 143 -17.20 1.12 9.47
C GLN A 143 -17.66 2.32 8.61
N GLN A 144 -17.58 3.56 9.13
CA GLN A 144 -18.01 4.76 8.41
C GLN A 144 -16.92 5.29 7.45
N GLY A 145 -15.64 5.02 7.73
CA GLY A 145 -14.53 5.65 7.01
C GLY A 145 -14.43 7.15 7.27
N ASN A 146 -13.62 7.84 6.46
CA ASN A 146 -13.38 9.28 6.56
C ASN A 146 -13.77 10.00 5.28
N ARG A 147 -14.28 11.22 5.43
CA ARG A 147 -14.62 12.06 4.29
C ARG A 147 -13.35 12.55 3.60
N ILE A 148 -13.44 12.73 2.29
CA ILE A 148 -12.41 13.32 1.44
C ILE A 148 -12.80 14.77 1.19
N ASP A 149 -12.57 15.61 2.19
CA ASP A 149 -12.84 17.06 2.16
C ASP A 149 -11.56 17.91 2.25
N GLU A 150 -10.42 17.27 2.49
CA GLU A 150 -9.10 17.89 2.52
C GLU A 150 -8.15 17.21 1.53
N ASN A 151 -7.09 17.93 1.12
CA ASN A 151 -6.03 17.39 0.25
C ASN A 151 -5.17 16.32 0.94
N THR A 152 -5.21 16.23 2.27
CA THR A 152 -4.43 15.28 3.06
C THR A 152 -5.30 14.74 4.19
N ILE A 153 -5.31 13.42 4.36
CA ILE A 153 -6.08 12.75 5.42
C ILE A 153 -5.10 11.92 6.24
N LEU A 154 -5.14 12.07 7.56
CA LEU A 154 -4.31 11.30 8.48
C LEU A 154 -5.16 10.34 9.31
N LEU A 155 -5.01 9.04 9.06
CA LEU A 155 -5.71 7.98 9.75
C LEU A 155 -4.84 7.48 10.91
N ASN A 156 -5.16 7.88 12.15
CA ASN A 156 -4.35 7.55 13.33
C ASN A 156 -4.87 6.29 14.02
N PHE A 157 -4.07 5.24 14.08
CA PHE A 157 -4.41 3.99 14.76
C PHE A 157 -3.49 3.76 15.96
N LYS A 158 -3.80 2.73 16.75
CA LYS A 158 -2.85 2.19 17.73
C LYS A 158 -2.80 0.68 17.64
N ALA A 159 -1.66 0.08 17.92
CA ALA A 159 -1.53 -1.37 18.06
C ALA A 159 -1.05 -1.72 19.47
N PHE A 160 -1.39 -2.91 19.95
CA PHE A 160 -0.89 -3.43 21.21
C PHE A 160 -0.74 -4.95 21.14
N VAL A 161 0.19 -5.48 21.94
CA VAL A 161 0.34 -6.92 22.15
C VAL A 161 -0.54 -7.38 23.31
N GLN A 162 -1.15 -8.55 23.18
CA GLN A 162 -1.93 -9.18 24.25
C GLN A 162 -1.69 -10.70 24.27
N ALA A 163 -1.68 -11.29 25.47
CA ALA A 163 -1.62 -12.72 25.64
C ALA A 163 -2.96 -13.40 25.37
N THR A 164 -2.90 -14.62 24.85
CA THR A 164 -4.08 -15.46 24.69
C THR A 164 -4.62 -15.87 26.07
N PRO A 165 -5.94 -16.09 26.22
CA PRO A 165 -6.52 -16.49 27.50
C PRO A 165 -5.83 -17.71 28.11
N ASP A 166 -5.45 -18.68 27.28
CA ASP A 166 -4.77 -19.90 27.72
C ASP A 166 -3.35 -19.63 28.19
N ALA A 167 -2.63 -18.73 27.51
CA ALA A 167 -1.28 -18.34 27.90
C ALA A 167 -1.24 -17.57 29.22
N VAL A 168 -2.26 -16.75 29.49
CA VAL A 168 -2.45 -16.11 30.80
C VAL A 168 -2.71 -17.16 31.87
N ARG A 169 -3.66 -18.08 31.66
CA ARG A 169 -4.02 -19.11 32.66
C ARG A 169 -2.86 -20.04 33.00
N GLN A 170 -2.10 -20.45 31.99
CA GLN A 170 -0.97 -21.37 32.13
C GLN A 170 0.35 -20.65 32.46
N LYS A 171 0.38 -19.32 32.43
CA LYS A 171 1.58 -18.48 32.63
C LYS A 171 2.74 -18.90 31.71
N ASN A 172 2.44 -19.19 30.45
CA ASN A 172 3.37 -19.86 29.54
C ASN A 172 3.93 -18.94 28.42
N VAL A 173 3.68 -17.63 28.49
CA VAL A 173 4.39 -16.65 27.66
C VAL A 173 5.88 -16.72 27.96
N SER A 174 6.71 -16.89 26.93
CA SER A 174 8.14 -17.14 27.03
C SER A 174 8.97 -15.92 26.61
N PRO A 175 10.19 -15.73 27.16
CA PRO A 175 11.10 -14.71 26.67
C PRO A 175 11.50 -14.98 25.21
N GLY A 176 11.54 -13.92 24.40
CA GLY A 176 11.98 -13.99 23.01
C GLY A 176 11.19 -13.04 22.12
N ASP A 177 11.72 -12.84 20.92
CA ASP A 177 11.13 -11.93 19.95
C ASP A 177 9.83 -12.49 19.38
N TYR A 178 8.95 -11.56 19.01
CA TYR A 178 7.70 -11.84 18.31
C TYR A 178 7.49 -10.79 17.23
N SER A 179 6.86 -11.19 16.13
CA SER A 179 6.55 -10.29 15.01
C SER A 179 5.21 -10.68 14.39
N SER A 180 4.56 -9.73 13.72
CA SER A 180 3.32 -9.98 12.98
C SER A 180 3.30 -9.05 11.77
N VAL A 181 2.63 -9.49 10.71
CA VAL A 181 2.43 -8.68 9.49
C VAL A 181 0.93 -8.51 9.26
N ALA A 182 0.53 -7.28 8.95
CA ALA A 182 -0.80 -6.94 8.50
C ALA A 182 -0.71 -6.20 7.16
N GLY A 183 -1.63 -6.49 6.25
CA GLY A 183 -1.89 -5.66 5.08
C GLY A 183 -3.00 -4.66 5.38
N PHE A 184 -3.10 -3.62 4.56
CA PHE A 184 -4.28 -2.77 4.54
C PHE A 184 -4.70 -2.46 3.11
N GLU A 185 -5.99 -2.22 2.94
CA GLU A 185 -6.61 -1.91 1.64
C GLU A 185 -7.49 -0.67 1.77
N LEU A 186 -7.49 0.16 0.74
CA LEU A 186 -8.36 1.33 0.64
C LEU A 186 -9.55 1.05 -0.27
N PHE A 187 -10.70 1.55 0.14
CA PHE A 187 -11.96 1.51 -0.61
C PHE A 187 -12.54 2.91 -0.66
N TYR A 188 -13.16 3.27 -1.78
CA TYR A 188 -13.73 4.59 -2.00
C TYR A 188 -15.22 4.46 -2.30
N GLU A 189 -16.04 5.25 -1.60
CA GLU A 189 -17.51 5.30 -1.73
C GLU A 189 -17.98 6.73 -2.00
#